data_AF-A0A348SY10-F1
#
_entry.id   AF-A0A348SY10-F1
#
_cell.length_a   1.000
_cell.length_b   1.000
_cell.length_c   1.000
_cell.angle_alpha   90.00
_cell.angle_beta   90.00
_cell.angle_gamma   90.00
#
_symmetry.space_group_name_H-M   'P 1'
#
loop_
_entity.id
_entity.type
_entity.pdbx_description
1 polymer ?
#
loop_
_entity_poly.entity_id
_entity_poly.type
_entity_poly.pdbx_seq_one_letter_code
_entity_poly.pdbx_strand_id
1 'polypeptide(L)'
;AGAGSSPYLLASKYGLPRDHNNVRKSFGSLMQKLGIQGVTPHTCRHTAATKMAASGLPPEVVKQILGHADIATTLNIYTHPDTALLVANLEKIQWR
;
A
#
# COMPACT_ATOMS: atom_id res chain seq x y z
N ALA A 1 -16.33 -3.61 30.52
CA ALA A 1 -15.63 -2.38 30.95
C ALA A 1 -15.51 -1.49 29.72
N GLY A 2 -15.97 -0.24 29.83
CA GLY A 2 -16.54 0.56 28.75
C GLY A 2 -15.67 0.77 27.52
N ALA A 3 -16.26 0.56 26.36
CA ALA A 3 -15.89 1.26 25.14
C ALA A 3 -16.23 2.75 25.34
N GLY A 4 -15.41 3.44 26.14
CA GLY A 4 -15.48 4.90 26.25
C GLY A 4 -15.22 5.49 24.87
N SER A 5 -16.03 6.47 24.48
CA SER A 5 -15.91 7.23 23.24
C SER A 5 -14.47 7.72 23.07
N SER A 6 -13.66 6.96 22.33
CA SER A 6 -12.29 7.34 22.03
C SER A 6 -12.32 8.30 20.85
N PRO A 7 -11.52 9.38 20.87
CA PRO A 7 -11.39 10.27 19.71
C PRO A 7 -10.64 9.61 18.54
N TYR A 8 -10.09 8.40 18.73
CA TYR A 8 -9.32 7.68 17.72
C TYR A 8 -10.17 6.64 17.00
N LEU A 9 -10.09 6.63 15.66
CA LEU A 9 -10.74 5.61 14.82
C LEU A 9 -10.29 4.18 15.19
N LEU A 10 -9.00 4.01 15.50
CA LEU A 10 -8.40 2.75 15.91
C LEU A 10 -7.79 2.88 17.30
N ALA A 11 -8.63 2.81 18.32
CA ALA A 11 -8.21 2.87 19.71
C ALA A 11 -7.67 1.52 20.22
N SER A 12 -6.82 1.58 21.23
CA SER A 12 -6.49 0.44 22.09
C SER A 12 -7.68 0.11 23.01
N LYS A 13 -7.61 -1.04 23.70
CA LYS A 13 -8.59 -1.43 24.73
C LYS A 13 -8.79 -0.40 25.85
N TYR A 14 -7.86 0.55 26.02
CA TYR A 14 -7.91 1.61 27.03
C TYR A 14 -8.36 2.96 26.45
N GLY A 15 -8.82 3.02 25.19
CA GLY A 15 -9.20 4.27 24.53
C GLY A 15 -8.04 5.14 24.05
N LEU A 16 -6.79 4.69 24.26
CA LEU A 16 -5.56 5.37 23.84
C LEU A 16 -5.20 5.07 22.37
N PRO A 17 -4.36 5.90 21.72
CA PRO A 17 -3.82 5.61 20.40
C PRO A 17 -3.20 4.22 20.33
N ARG A 18 -3.41 3.53 19.21
CA ARG A 18 -2.81 2.23 18.99
C ARG A 18 -1.35 2.38 18.58
N ASP A 19 -0.47 1.80 19.39
CA ASP A 19 0.98 1.78 19.15
C ASP A 19 1.35 0.98 17.89
N HIS A 20 2.39 1.45 17.18
CA HIS A 20 2.89 0.85 15.94
C HIS A 20 3.34 -0.60 16.12
N ASN A 21 4.06 -0.91 17.21
CA ASN A 21 4.53 -2.27 17.47
C ASN A 21 3.36 -3.21 17.77
N ASN A 22 2.33 -2.72 18.45
CA ASN A 22 1.11 -3.50 18.69
C ASN A 22 0.35 -3.80 17.40
N VAL A 23 0.29 -2.86 16.45
CA VAL A 23 -0.24 -3.11 15.09
C VAL A 23 0.58 -4.21 14.42
N ARG A 24 1.91 -4.07 14.37
CA ARG A 24 2.81 -5.05 13.73
C ARG A 24 2.67 -6.45 14.34
N LYS A 25 2.62 -6.56 15.67
CA LYS A 25 2.42 -7.84 16.37
C LYS A 25 1.07 -8.47 16.04
N SER A 26 -0.01 -7.69 16.11
CA SER A 26 -1.35 -8.19 15.81
C SER A 26 -1.49 -8.65 14.36
N PHE A 27 -0.87 -7.93 13.42
CA PHE A 27 -0.82 -8.31 12.01
C PHE A 27 0.01 -9.58 11.80
N GLY A 28 1.20 -9.68 12.41
CA GLY A 28 2.05 -10.87 12.32
C GLY A 28 1.36 -12.13 12.85
N SER A 29 0.63 -12.02 13.98
CA SER A 29 -0.15 -13.14 14.51
C SER A 29 -1.27 -13.58 13.55
N LEU A 30 -1.92 -12.63 12.87
CA LEU A 30 -2.92 -12.96 11.84
C LEU A 30 -2.28 -13.67 10.65
N MET A 31 -1.17 -13.16 10.12
CA MET A 31 -0.46 -13.79 8.99
C MET A 31 0.02 -15.20 9.33
N GLN A 32 0.51 -15.41 10.55
CA GLN A 32 0.90 -16.74 11.03
C GLN A 32 -0.27 -17.72 11.04
N LYS A 33 -1.46 -17.29 11.51
CA LYS A 33 -2.68 -18.11 11.47
C LYS A 33 -3.12 -18.46 10.05
N LEU A 34 -2.84 -17.58 9.10
CA LEU A 34 -3.14 -17.78 7.68
C LEU A 34 -2.04 -18.55 6.93
N GLY A 35 -0.92 -18.89 7.59
CA GLY A 35 0.22 -19.56 6.95
C GLY A 35 1.03 -18.65 6.00
N ILE A 36 0.87 -17.33 6.10
CA ILE A 36 1.54 -16.36 5.22
C ILE A 36 2.80 -15.85 5.91
N GLN A 37 3.96 -15.98 5.24
CA GLN A 37 5.26 -15.57 5.78
C GLN A 37 5.80 -14.31 5.08
N GLY A 38 6.65 -13.56 5.79
CA GLY A 38 7.36 -12.39 5.24
C GLY A 38 6.50 -11.15 4.96
N VAL A 39 5.22 -11.17 5.31
CA VAL A 39 4.29 -10.05 5.05
C VAL A 39 4.20 -9.12 6.26
N THR A 40 4.25 -7.81 5.99
CA THR A 40 4.05 -6.75 6.97
C THR A 40 2.92 -5.83 6.52
N PRO A 41 2.40 -4.93 7.38
CA PRO A 41 1.45 -3.91 6.93
C PRO A 41 1.98 -3.06 5.76
N HIS A 42 3.29 -2.83 5.68
CA HIS A 42 3.89 -2.08 4.58
C HIS A 42 3.86 -2.85 3.26
N THR A 43 3.93 -4.19 3.31
CA THR A 43 3.76 -5.06 2.13
C THR A 43 2.40 -4.81 1.47
N CYS A 44 1.33 -4.65 2.25
CA CYS A 44 0.00 -4.33 1.71
C CYS A 44 -0.02 -3.01 0.95
N ARG A 45 0.73 -2.00 1.43
CA ARG A 45 0.87 -0.71 0.76
C ARG A 45 1.64 -0.84 -0.56
N HIS A 46 2.69 -1.65 -0.61
CA HIS A 46 3.37 -1.97 -1.88
C HIS A 46 2.42 -2.66 -2.86
N THR A 47 1.65 -3.66 -2.42
CA THR A 47 0.66 -4.34 -3.27
C THR A 47 -0.38 -3.37 -3.83
N ALA A 48 -0.87 -2.42 -3.02
CA ALA A 48 -1.79 -1.38 -3.48
C ALA A 48 -1.15 -0.49 -4.56
N ALA A 49 0.10 -0.06 -4.34
CA ALA A 49 0.87 0.73 -5.32
C ALA A 49 1.03 -0.01 -6.66
N THR A 50 1.39 -1.29 -6.61
CA THR A 50 1.52 -2.14 -7.81
C THR A 50 0.18 -2.31 -8.54
N LYS A 51 -0.91 -2.56 -7.81
CA LYS A 51 -2.24 -2.72 -8.42
C LYS A 51 -2.74 -1.44 -9.09
N MET A 52 -2.54 -0.28 -8.46
CA MET A 52 -2.90 1.02 -9.05
C MET A 52 -2.11 1.28 -10.34
N ALA A 53 -0.81 1.02 -10.34
CA ALA A 53 0.01 1.18 -11.53
C ALA A 53 -0.34 0.20 -12.65
N ALA A 54 -0.59 -1.08 -12.31
CA ALA A 54 -1.03 -2.08 -13.28
C ALA A 54 -2.39 -1.73 -13.91
N SER A 55 -3.23 -0.96 -13.21
CA SER A 55 -4.49 -0.43 -13.74
C SER A 55 -4.31 0.79 -14.64
N GLY A 56 -3.06 1.22 -14.90
CA GLY A 56 -2.73 2.35 -15.76
C GLY A 56 -2.89 3.72 -15.11
N LEU A 57 -2.99 3.82 -13.78
CA LEU A 57 -3.06 5.12 -13.12
C LEU A 57 -1.74 5.89 -13.32
N PRO A 58 -1.82 7.21 -13.64
CA PRO A 58 -0.62 8.04 -13.74
C PRO A 58 0.20 8.02 -12.43
N PRO A 59 1.54 7.95 -12.49
CA PRO A 59 2.38 7.91 -11.29
C PRO A 59 2.16 9.08 -10.32
N GLU A 60 1.79 10.26 -10.84
CA GLU A 60 1.45 11.44 -10.03
C GLU A 60 0.20 11.23 -9.17
N VAL A 61 -0.83 10.60 -9.74
CA VAL A 61 -2.07 10.25 -9.03
C VAL A 61 -1.76 9.20 -7.97
N VAL A 62 -0.99 8.18 -8.30
CA VAL A 62 -0.59 7.13 -7.33
C VAL A 62 0.25 7.73 -6.21
N LYS A 63 1.17 8.65 -6.51
CA LYS A 63 1.97 9.38 -5.52
C LYS A 63 1.07 10.15 -4.54
N GLN A 64 0.06 10.87 -5.04
CA GLN A 64 -0.87 11.63 -4.20
C GLN A 64 -1.74 10.72 -3.32
N ILE A 65 -2.28 9.63 -3.87
CA ILE A 65 -3.09 8.65 -3.13
C ILE A 65 -2.27 8.01 -2.00
N LEU A 66 -1.01 7.65 -2.29
CA LEU A 66 -0.14 7.05 -1.29
C LEU A 66 0.38 8.11 -0.31
N GLY A 67 0.54 9.37 -0.72
CA GLY A 67 1.15 10.41 0.10
C GLY A 67 2.68 10.25 0.20
N HIS A 68 3.34 9.81 -0.86
CA HIS A 68 4.81 9.79 -0.90
C HIS A 68 5.35 11.22 -1.08
N ALA A 69 6.26 11.64 -0.20
CA ALA A 69 6.98 12.90 -0.37
C ALA A 69 7.84 12.88 -1.64
N ASP A 70 8.52 11.76 -1.89
CA ASP A 70 9.38 11.55 -3.05
C ASP A 70 8.71 10.64 -4.10
N ILE A 71 8.80 11.04 -5.38
CA ILE A 71 8.33 10.24 -6.51
C ILE A 71 9.24 9.03 -6.79
N ALA A 72 10.49 9.07 -6.33
CA ALA A 72 11.45 7.98 -6.48
C ALA A 72 11.01 6.71 -5.75
N THR A 73 10.29 6.82 -4.61
CA THR A 73 9.71 5.65 -3.91
C THR A 73 8.64 4.97 -4.75
N THR A 74 7.88 5.76 -5.52
CA THR A 74 6.85 5.25 -6.41
C THR A 74 7.52 4.63 -7.64
N LEU A 75 8.48 5.33 -8.27
CA LEU A 75 9.22 4.88 -9.46
C LEU A 75 10.12 3.66 -9.23
N ASN A 76 10.75 3.50 -8.05
CA ASN A 76 11.56 2.31 -7.74
C ASN A 76 10.73 1.02 -7.59
N ILE A 77 9.41 1.12 -7.37
CA ILE A 77 8.50 -0.04 -7.44
C ILE A 77 8.21 -0.41 -8.91
N TYR A 78 8.46 0.50 -9.85
CA TYR A 78 8.03 0.43 -11.26
C TYR A 78 9.11 0.06 -12.28
N THR A 79 10.32 -0.29 -11.87
CA THR A 79 11.40 -0.64 -12.81
C THR A 79 11.26 -2.03 -13.45
N HIS A 80 10.14 -2.74 -13.23
CA HIS A 80 9.81 -3.99 -13.93
C HIS A 80 8.44 -3.91 -14.63
N PRO A 81 8.26 -3.00 -15.61
CA PRO A 81 7.04 -3.02 -16.42
C PRO A 81 6.97 -4.33 -17.21
N ASP A 82 5.79 -4.96 -17.17
CA ASP A 82 5.49 -6.10 -18.03
C ASP A 82 5.60 -5.68 -19.50
N THR A 83 6.21 -6.52 -20.34
CA THR A 83 6.44 -6.23 -21.76
C THR A 83 5.13 -5.98 -22.49
N ALA A 84 4.04 -6.65 -22.08
CA ALA A 84 2.71 -6.42 -22.63
C ALA A 84 2.20 -4.99 -22.37
N LEU A 85 2.48 -4.42 -21.19
CA LEU A 85 2.10 -3.05 -20.84
C LEU A 85 2.90 -2.02 -21.65
N LEU A 86 4.17 -2.31 -21.96
CA LEU A 86 5.00 -1.43 -22.80
C LEU A 86 4.46 -1.37 -24.23
N VAL A 87 4.15 -2.53 -24.83
CA VAL A 87 3.59 -2.60 -26.20
C VAL A 87 2.26 -1.87 -26.28
N ALA A 88 1.34 -2.12 -25.34
CA ALA A 88 0.03 -1.47 -25.31
C ALA A 88 0.09 0.06 -25.14
N ASN A 89 1.14 0.59 -24.51
CA ASN A 89 1.31 2.04 -24.39
C ASN A 89 2.02 2.64 -25.62
N LEU A 90 2.90 1.90 -26.28
CA LEU A 90 3.50 2.31 -27.56
C LEU A 90 2.44 2.46 -28.66
N GLU A 91 1.47 1.56 -28.72
CA GLU A 91 0.36 1.62 -29.70
C GLU A 91 -0.55 2.85 -29.52
N LYS A 92 -0.62 3.41 -28.30
CA LYS A 92 -1.39 4.63 -28.02
C LYS A 92 -0.71 5.90 -28.51
N ILE A 93 0.60 5.84 -28.79
CA ILE A 93 1.33 6.98 -29.34
C ILE A 93 0.97 7.03 -30.83
N GLN A 94 0.03 7.91 -31.18
CA GLN A 94 -0.20 8.25 -32.59
C GLN A 94 0.98 9.10 -33.08
N TRP A 95 1.96 8.43 -33.67
CA TRP A 95 3.03 9.05 -34.45
C TRP A 95 2.41 9.58 -35.75
N ARG A 96 1.82 10.77 -35.70
CA ARG A 96 1.46 11.53 -36.89
C ARG A 96 2.68 12.30 -37.40
#